data_AF-A0A841GZT4-F1
#
_entry.id   AF-A0A841GZT4-F1
#
_cell.length_a   1.000
_cell.length_b   1.000
_cell.length_c   1.000
_cell.angle_alpha   90.00
_cell.angle_beta   90.00
_cell.angle_gamma   90.00
#
_symmetry.space_group_name_H-M   'P 1'
#
loop_
_entity.id
_entity.type
_entity.pdbx_description
1 polymer ?
#
loop_
_entity_poly.entity_id
_entity_poly.type
_entity_poly.pdbx_seq_one_letter_code
_entity_poly.pdbx_strand_id
1 'polypeptide(L)'
;MAELHVNPGRTGDGPGGSEPALGDLIRALAQDSATLVRQEVALAKAELQDTVKSVARDIAMVAVGGVLALIGVLVLVAFLVIAVGDAVNEYWLGALIVGAVFLLIGGLLALSNIKKLKHESVTPTRTLETIKEDKQWLQSEIKQAKKDLA
;
A
#
# COMPACT_ATOMS: atom_id res chain seq x y z
N MET A 1 45.57 -12.97 67.34
CA MET A 1 45.78 -13.64 66.03
C MET A 1 44.54 -13.31 65.20
N ALA A 2 44.55 -12.61 64.07
CA ALA A 2 45.62 -11.98 63.30
C ALA A 2 44.95 -10.89 62.43
N GLU A 3 45.64 -9.75 62.31
CA GLU A 3 45.63 -8.80 61.18
C GLU A 3 44.30 -8.17 60.72
N LEU A 4 43.97 -7.03 61.34
CA LEU A 4 43.23 -5.93 60.68
C LEU A 4 44.14 -5.34 59.59
N HIS A 5 43.95 -5.77 58.35
CA HIS A 5 44.64 -5.24 57.18
C HIS A 5 44.12 -3.84 56.85
N VAL A 6 44.54 -2.85 57.64
CA VAL A 6 44.49 -1.44 57.23
C VAL A 6 45.55 -1.29 56.15
N ASN A 7 45.11 -1.04 54.92
CA ASN A 7 45.98 -0.73 53.79
C ASN A 7 46.10 0.81 53.69
N PRO A 8 47.23 1.42 54.10
CA PRO A 8 47.45 2.84 53.93
C PRO A 8 48.29 3.03 52.66
N GLY A 9 47.65 3.41 51.56
CA GLY A 9 48.39 3.84 50.38
C GLY A 9 47.74 3.51 49.05
N ARG A 10 46.82 4.36 48.62
CA ARG A 10 46.75 4.77 47.20
C ARG A 10 46.60 6.29 47.13
N THR A 11 47.70 6.99 47.42
CA THR A 11 48.01 8.23 46.71
C THR A 11 48.65 7.82 45.39
N GLY A 12 47.81 7.70 44.36
CA GLY A 12 48.22 7.47 42.99
C GLY A 12 47.45 8.44 42.12
N ASP A 13 48.06 9.60 41.92
CA ASP A 13 47.78 10.54 40.84
C ASP A 13 47.54 9.77 39.52
N GLY A 14 46.36 9.97 38.95
CA GLY A 14 45.96 9.46 37.64
C GLY A 14 45.29 10.63 36.91
N PRO A 15 45.74 10.99 35.69
CA PRO A 15 45.38 12.26 35.09
C PRO A 15 43.88 12.33 34.79
N GLY A 16 43.24 13.41 35.26
CA GLY A 16 41.98 13.91 34.73
C GLY A 16 40.73 13.22 35.29
N GLY A 17 40.08 13.88 36.24
CA GLY A 17 38.63 13.82 36.31
C GLY A 17 38.07 14.40 35.02
N SER A 18 37.83 13.54 34.04
CA SER A 18 37.12 13.91 32.82
C SER A 18 35.65 14.00 33.19
N GLU A 19 35.18 15.20 33.60
CA GLU A 19 33.83 15.61 33.18
C GLU A 19 33.70 15.20 31.71
N PRO A 20 32.61 14.53 31.29
CA PRO A 20 32.46 14.11 29.91
C PRO A 20 32.80 15.31 29.03
N ALA A 21 33.86 15.17 28.23
CA ALA A 21 34.26 16.27 27.38
C ALA A 21 33.04 16.61 26.52
N LEU A 22 32.80 17.88 26.21
CA LEU A 22 31.65 18.28 25.39
C LEU A 22 31.51 17.45 24.09
N GLY A 23 32.64 16.93 23.57
CA GLY A 23 32.69 15.97 22.48
C GLY A 23 32.04 14.61 22.76
N ASP A 24 32.13 14.07 23.97
CA ASP A 24 31.53 12.80 24.38
C ASP A 24 30.00 12.90 24.47
N LEU A 25 29.48 14.04 24.96
CA LEU A 25 28.02 14.29 25.01
C LEU A 25 27.43 14.48 23.61
N ILE A 26 28.13 15.18 22.72
CA ILE A 26 27.72 15.32 21.32
C ILE A 26 27.77 13.95 20.60
N ARG A 27 28.78 13.14 20.89
CA ARG A 27 28.91 11.78 20.36
C ARG A 27 27.75 10.89 20.81
N ALA A 28 27.38 10.95 22.09
CA ALA A 28 26.26 10.21 22.65
C ALA A 28 24.92 10.66 22.04
N LEU A 29 24.66 11.97 21.97
CA LEU A 29 23.43 12.51 21.37
C LEU A 29 23.29 12.15 19.88
N ALA A 30 24.39 12.15 19.13
CA ALA A 30 24.41 11.72 17.74
C ALA A 30 24.11 10.21 17.58
N GLN A 31 24.60 9.38 18.51
CA GLN A 31 24.29 7.95 18.54
C GLN A 31 22.83 7.68 18.92
N ASP A 32 22.28 8.40 19.88
CA ASP A 32 20.88 8.28 20.29
C ASP A 32 19.94 8.74 19.17
N SER A 33 20.25 9.86 18.52
CA SER A 33 19.49 10.36 17.36
C SER A 33 19.50 9.35 16.22
N ALA A 34 20.66 8.75 15.91
CA ALA A 34 20.76 7.70 14.91
C ALA A 34 19.96 6.44 15.30
N THR A 35 19.85 6.15 16.59
CA THR A 35 19.06 5.02 17.12
C THR A 35 17.57 5.29 16.98
N LEU A 36 17.09 6.49 17.31
CA LEU A 36 15.69 6.90 17.14
C LEU A 36 15.27 6.83 15.67
N VAL A 37 16.08 7.36 14.75
CA VAL A 37 15.78 7.28 13.30
C VAL A 37 15.65 5.83 12.84
N ARG A 38 16.52 4.94 13.30
CA ARG A 38 16.42 3.50 12.97
C ARG A 38 15.15 2.87 13.53
N GLN A 39 14.74 3.26 14.74
CA GLN A 39 13.51 2.77 15.36
C GLN A 39 12.27 3.28 14.63
N GLU A 40 12.23 4.55 14.24
CA GLU A 40 11.10 5.11 13.49
C GLU A 40 10.95 4.42 12.12
N VAL A 41 12.07 4.15 11.43
CA VAL A 41 12.07 3.36 10.19
C VAL A 41 11.59 1.93 10.45
N ALA A 42 12.02 1.31 11.55
CA ALA A 42 11.57 -0.04 11.90
C ALA A 42 10.07 -0.07 12.24
N LEU A 43 9.55 0.94 12.93
CA LEU A 43 8.14 1.09 13.28
C LEU A 43 7.30 1.34 12.03
N ALA A 44 7.68 2.31 11.19
CA ALA A 44 7.02 2.59 9.93
C ALA A 44 6.99 1.35 9.02
N LYS A 45 8.07 0.57 8.99
CA LYS A 45 8.10 -0.71 8.27
C LYS A 45 7.11 -1.72 8.87
N ALA A 46 7.01 -1.83 10.19
CA ALA A 46 6.06 -2.73 10.84
C ALA A 46 4.60 -2.32 10.56
N GLU A 47 4.28 -1.03 10.69
CA GLU A 47 2.93 -0.50 10.40
C GLU A 47 2.54 -0.67 8.93
N LEU A 48 3.47 -0.45 8.01
CA LEU A 48 3.27 -0.76 6.59
C LEU A 48 3.01 -2.24 6.36
N GLN A 49 3.75 -3.14 7.01
CA GLN A 49 3.55 -4.58 6.89
C GLN A 49 2.17 -5.01 7.40
N ASP A 50 1.75 -4.48 8.55
CA ASP A 50 0.43 -4.77 9.12
C ASP A 50 -0.71 -4.21 8.25
N THR A 51 -0.54 -2.99 7.73
CA THR A 51 -1.48 -2.38 6.79
C THR A 51 -1.63 -3.23 5.53
N VAL A 52 -0.50 -3.62 4.91
CA VAL A 52 -0.50 -4.47 3.71
C VAL A 52 -1.17 -5.81 3.99
N LYS A 53 -0.89 -6.42 5.14
CA LYS A 53 -1.50 -7.69 5.53
C LYS A 53 -3.01 -7.58 5.74
N SER A 54 -3.48 -6.50 6.36
CA SER A 54 -4.92 -6.24 6.53
C SER A 54 -5.60 -6.07 5.17
N VAL A 55 -5.07 -5.18 4.33
CA VAL A 55 -5.62 -4.93 2.99
C VAL A 55 -5.61 -6.20 2.15
N ALA A 56 -4.54 -6.99 2.20
CA ALA A 56 -4.46 -8.27 1.48
C ALA A 56 -5.52 -9.26 1.96
N ARG A 57 -5.75 -9.35 3.28
CA ARG A 57 -6.79 -10.20 3.86
C ARG A 57 -8.18 -9.75 3.42
N ASP A 58 -8.44 -8.46 3.42
CA ASP A 58 -9.75 -7.91 3.04
C ASP A 58 -10.03 -8.12 1.55
N ILE A 59 -9.04 -7.88 0.68
CA ILE A 59 -9.12 -8.19 -0.75
C ILE A 59 -9.38 -9.69 -0.95
N ALA A 60 -8.71 -10.56 -0.21
CA ALA A 60 -8.92 -12.00 -0.30
C ALA A 60 -10.35 -12.39 0.12
N MET A 61 -10.90 -11.81 1.19
CA MET A 61 -12.28 -12.05 1.61
C MET A 61 -13.29 -11.55 0.58
N VAL A 62 -13.08 -10.36 0.02
CA VAL A 62 -13.93 -9.82 -1.05
C VAL A 62 -13.87 -10.72 -2.30
N ALA A 63 -12.69 -11.23 -2.66
CA ALA A 63 -12.54 -12.15 -3.78
C ALA A 63 -13.31 -13.46 -3.55
N VAL A 64 -13.17 -14.07 -2.36
CA VAL A 64 -13.91 -15.30 -2.00
C VAL A 64 -15.41 -15.05 -2.00
N GLY A 65 -15.87 -13.98 -1.36
CA GLY A 65 -17.27 -13.57 -1.35
C GLY A 65 -17.82 -13.33 -2.76
N GLY A 66 -17.03 -12.68 -3.62
CA GLY A 66 -17.36 -12.44 -5.02
C GLY A 66 -17.52 -13.73 -5.83
N VAL A 67 -16.62 -14.70 -5.63
CA VAL A 67 -16.74 -16.04 -6.26
C VAL A 67 -17.99 -16.76 -5.79
N LEU A 68 -18.27 -16.76 -4.48
CA LEU A 68 -19.48 -17.39 -3.93
C LEU A 68 -20.76 -16.72 -4.43
N ALA A 69 -20.80 -15.39 -4.48
CA ALA A 69 -21.91 -14.64 -5.04
C ALA A 69 -22.12 -14.96 -6.52
N LEU A 70 -21.04 -15.05 -7.30
CA LEU A 70 -21.09 -15.45 -8.71
C LEU A 70 -21.68 -16.86 -8.87
N ILE A 71 -21.22 -17.83 -8.07
CA ILE A 71 -21.79 -19.20 -8.05
C ILE A 71 -23.29 -19.14 -7.73
N GLY A 72 -23.69 -18.37 -6.71
CA GLY A 72 -25.10 -18.19 -6.36
C GLY A 72 -25.94 -17.63 -7.51
N VAL A 73 -25.43 -16.62 -8.23
CA VAL A 73 -26.10 -16.09 -9.44
C VAL A 73 -26.22 -17.16 -10.52
N LEU A 74 -25.17 -17.97 -10.78
CA LEU A 74 -25.23 -19.04 -11.77
C LEU A 74 -26.29 -20.10 -11.41
N VAL A 75 -26.40 -20.46 -10.12
CA VAL A 75 -27.45 -21.36 -9.64
C VAL A 75 -28.84 -20.75 -9.84
N LEU A 76 -29.03 -19.47 -9.55
CA LEU A 76 -30.30 -18.78 -9.81
C LEU A 76 -30.63 -18.70 -11.30
N VAL A 77 -29.65 -18.48 -12.17
CA VAL A 77 -29.84 -18.54 -13.62
C VAL A 77 -30.28 -19.93 -14.05
N ALA A 78 -29.62 -20.99 -13.56
CA ALA A 78 -30.01 -22.37 -13.84
C ALA A 78 -31.44 -22.65 -13.36
N PHE A 79 -31.81 -22.17 -12.17
CA PHE A 79 -33.17 -22.23 -11.66
C PHE A 79 -34.17 -21.54 -12.60
N LEU A 80 -33.88 -20.32 -13.08
CA LEU A 80 -34.75 -19.63 -14.02
C LEU A 80 -34.90 -20.39 -15.34
N VAL A 81 -33.83 -20.97 -15.87
CA VAL A 81 -33.89 -21.81 -17.06
C VAL A 81 -34.83 -22.99 -16.88
N ILE A 82 -34.72 -23.70 -15.74
CA ILE A 82 -35.59 -24.83 -15.41
C ILE A 82 -37.04 -24.35 -15.21
N ALA A 83 -37.26 -23.28 -14.44
CA ALA A 83 -38.59 -22.76 -14.13
C ALA A 83 -39.33 -22.27 -15.39
N VAL A 84 -38.65 -21.57 -16.29
CA VAL A 84 -39.23 -21.16 -17.57
C VAL A 84 -39.42 -22.37 -18.47
N GLY A 85 -38.45 -23.29 -18.52
CA GLY A 85 -38.52 -24.53 -19.29
C GLY A 85 -39.73 -25.38 -18.92
N ASP A 86 -40.00 -25.53 -17.62
CA ASP A 86 -41.18 -26.23 -17.09
C ASP A 86 -42.48 -25.50 -17.45
N ALA A 87 -42.50 -24.16 -17.29
CA ALA A 87 -43.68 -23.35 -17.63
C ALA A 87 -44.05 -23.40 -19.12
N VAL A 88 -43.07 -23.57 -20.02
CA VAL A 88 -43.29 -23.71 -21.48
C VAL A 88 -43.24 -25.15 -21.98
N ASN A 89 -43.03 -26.12 -21.07
CA ASN A 89 -42.87 -27.55 -21.35
C ASN A 89 -41.74 -27.90 -22.34
N GLU A 90 -40.75 -27.01 -22.50
CA GLU A 90 -39.62 -27.12 -23.45
C GLU A 90 -38.36 -26.48 -22.84
N TYR A 91 -37.49 -27.29 -22.23
CA TYR A 91 -36.31 -26.80 -21.48
C TYR A 91 -35.29 -26.04 -22.34
N TRP A 92 -35.10 -26.44 -23.60
CA TRP A 92 -34.19 -25.73 -24.52
C TRP A 92 -34.70 -24.32 -24.82
N LEU A 93 -36.02 -24.14 -24.88
CA LEU A 93 -36.65 -22.85 -25.12
C LEU A 93 -36.55 -21.96 -23.87
N GLY A 94 -36.70 -22.54 -22.68
CA GLY A 94 -36.43 -21.85 -21.42
C GLY A 94 -35.01 -21.29 -21.32
N ALA A 95 -34.01 -22.09 -21.73
CA ALA A 95 -32.62 -21.64 -21.80
C ALA A 95 -32.42 -20.48 -22.78
N LEU A 96 -33.06 -20.55 -23.96
CA LEU A 96 -32.98 -19.52 -24.99
C LEU A 96 -33.62 -18.20 -24.53
N ILE A 97 -34.77 -18.25 -23.88
CA ILE A 97 -35.49 -17.07 -23.37
C ILE A 97 -34.66 -16.38 -22.28
N VAL A 98 -34.22 -17.12 -21.27
CA VAL A 98 -33.44 -16.54 -20.16
C VAL A 98 -32.10 -16.00 -20.68
N GLY A 99 -31.42 -16.74 -21.56
CA GLY A 99 -30.19 -16.30 -22.20
C GLY A 99 -30.37 -15.01 -23.01
N ALA A 100 -31.45 -14.89 -23.79
CA ALA A 100 -31.75 -13.70 -24.56
C ALA A 100 -31.99 -12.48 -23.65
N VAL A 101 -32.74 -12.63 -22.56
CA VAL A 101 -32.98 -11.55 -21.58
C VAL A 101 -31.67 -11.09 -20.95
N PHE A 102 -30.80 -12.02 -20.54
CA PHE A 102 -29.50 -11.70 -19.95
C PHE A 102 -28.57 -11.02 -20.96
N LEU A 103 -28.55 -11.46 -22.21
CA LEU A 103 -27.77 -10.82 -23.28
C LEU A 103 -28.28 -9.41 -23.59
N LEU A 104 -29.59 -9.18 -23.58
CA LEU A 104 -30.16 -7.85 -23.79
C LEU A 104 -29.77 -6.90 -22.65
N ILE A 105 -29.98 -7.31 -21.40
CA ILE A 105 -29.66 -6.49 -20.22
C ILE A 105 -28.15 -6.26 -20.13
N GLY A 106 -27.35 -7.32 -20.23
CA GLY A 106 -25.90 -7.26 -20.18
C GLY A 106 -25.31 -6.45 -21.33
N GLY A 107 -25.85 -6.63 -22.54
CA GLY A 107 -25.49 -5.84 -23.71
C GLY A 107 -25.78 -4.36 -23.54
N LEU A 108 -26.96 -3.99 -23.04
CA LEU A 108 -27.31 -2.58 -22.76
C LEU A 108 -26.38 -1.95 -21.71
N LEU A 109 -26.10 -2.67 -20.63
CA LEU A 109 -25.16 -2.23 -19.59
C LEU A 109 -23.75 -2.07 -20.16
N ALA A 110 -23.23 -3.06 -20.88
CA ALA A 110 -21.90 -3.02 -21.47
C ALA A 110 -21.78 -1.85 -22.47
N LEU A 111 -22.75 -1.68 -23.35
CA LEU A 111 -22.76 -0.60 -24.34
C LEU A 111 -22.85 0.78 -23.67
N SER A 112 -23.64 0.94 -22.59
CA SER A 112 -23.72 2.19 -21.83
C SER A 112 -22.37 2.56 -21.19
N ASN A 113 -21.70 1.58 -20.58
CA ASN A 113 -20.40 1.80 -19.95
C ASN A 113 -19.28 2.07 -20.96
N ILE A 114 -19.25 1.35 -22.08
CA ILE A 114 -18.28 1.61 -23.16
C ILE A 114 -18.47 3.03 -23.72
N LYS A 115 -19.72 3.48 -23.87
CA LYS A 115 -20.00 4.86 -24.32
C LYS A 115 -19.50 5.91 -23.33
N LYS A 116 -19.67 5.68 -22.02
CA LYS A 116 -19.15 6.59 -20.97
C LYS A 116 -17.61 6.65 -20.99
N LEU A 117 -16.95 5.49 -21.04
CA LEU A 117 -15.48 5.42 -21.10
C LEU A 117 -14.90 6.03 -22.38
N LYS A 118 -15.67 6.11 -23.47
CA LYS A 118 -15.27 6.79 -24.70
C LYS A 118 -15.49 8.30 -24.65
N HIS A 119 -16.45 8.79 -23.87
CA HIS A 119 -16.77 10.21 -23.77
C HIS A 119 -16.00 10.91 -22.64
N GLU A 120 -15.77 10.24 -21.51
CA GLU A 120 -14.84 10.72 -20.51
C GLU A 120 -13.43 10.35 -20.97
N SER A 121 -12.63 11.35 -21.38
CA SER A 121 -11.20 11.12 -21.54
C SER A 121 -10.63 10.73 -20.18
N VAL A 122 -10.47 9.42 -19.96
CA VAL A 122 -9.85 8.82 -18.77
C VAL A 122 -8.38 9.26 -18.60
N THR A 123 -7.88 10.03 -19.56
CA THR A 123 -6.63 10.78 -19.48
C THR A 123 -6.76 11.92 -18.45
N PRO A 124 -6.13 11.84 -17.26
CA PRO A 124 -6.15 12.92 -16.29
C PRO A 124 -5.28 14.07 -16.81
N THR A 125 -5.86 14.92 -17.65
CA THR A 125 -5.16 15.99 -18.35
C THR A 125 -4.43 16.93 -17.41
N ARG A 126 -5.03 17.23 -16.25
CA ARG A 126 -4.41 18.05 -15.19
C ARG A 126 -3.19 17.39 -14.55
N THR A 127 -3.30 16.12 -14.17
CA THR A 127 -2.17 15.37 -13.60
C THR A 127 -1.03 15.23 -14.61
N LEU A 128 -1.34 15.04 -15.88
CA LEU A 128 -0.34 14.97 -16.94
C LEU A 128 0.30 16.33 -17.25
N GLU A 129 -0.43 17.42 -17.06
CA GLU A 129 0.08 18.80 -17.18
C GLU A 129 1.05 19.10 -16.04
N THR A 130 0.68 18.82 -14.78
CA THR A 130 1.55 18.98 -13.61
C THR A 130 2.83 18.14 -13.72
N ILE A 131 2.75 16.88 -14.13
CA ILE A 131 3.96 16.03 -14.33
C ILE A 131 4.88 16.59 -15.43
N LYS A 132 4.31 17.22 -16.48
CA LYS A 132 5.12 17.86 -17.53
C LYS A 132 5.79 19.13 -17.01
N GLU A 133 5.09 19.94 -16.25
CA GLU A 133 5.63 21.15 -15.62
C GLU A 133 6.76 20.79 -14.63
N ASP A 134 6.54 19.82 -13.75
CA ASP A 134 7.55 19.33 -12.81
C ASP A 134 8.80 18.84 -13.54
N LYS A 135 8.64 18.10 -14.64
CA LYS A 135 9.76 17.63 -15.45
C LYS A 135 10.52 18.78 -16.10
N GLN A 136 9.82 19.80 -16.60
CA GLN A 136 10.45 20.98 -17.20
C GLN A 136 11.20 21.80 -16.16
N TRP A 137 10.61 22.02 -14.98
CA TRP A 137 11.23 22.71 -13.86
C TRP A 137 12.50 21.98 -13.39
N LEU A 138 12.44 20.65 -13.25
CA LEU A 138 13.62 19.85 -12.88
C LEU A 138 14.75 19.97 -13.91
N GLN A 139 14.41 19.99 -15.20
CA GLN A 139 15.40 20.13 -16.28
C GLN A 139 16.02 21.53 -16.33
N SER A 140 15.25 22.59 -16.04
CA SER A 140 15.80 23.94 -15.96
C SER A 140 16.74 24.09 -14.78
N GLU A 141 16.42 23.50 -13.63
CA GLU A 141 17.25 23.59 -12.42
C GLU A 141 18.59 22.88 -12.62
N ILE A 142 18.56 21.67 -13.20
CA ILE A 142 19.78 20.92 -13.53
C ILE A 142 20.64 21.68 -14.55
N LYS A 143 20.03 22.35 -15.53
CA LYS A 143 20.75 23.14 -16.54
C LYS A 143 21.38 24.40 -15.95
N GLN A 144 20.71 25.06 -15.01
CA GLN A 144 21.24 26.22 -14.28
C GLN A 144 22.39 25.80 -13.37
N ALA A 145 22.20 24.78 -12.53
CA ALA A 145 23.24 24.26 -11.65
C ALA A 145 24.51 23.83 -12.42
N LYS A 146 24.35 23.24 -13.60
CA LYS A 146 25.49 22.89 -14.47
C LYS A 146 26.22 24.12 -15.03
N LYS A 147 25.51 25.22 -15.26
CA LYS A 147 26.08 26.48 -15.76
C LYS A 147 26.81 27.24 -14.65
N ASP A 148 26.36 27.14 -13.41
CA ASP A 148 26.99 27.78 -12.25
C ASP A 148 28.28 27.06 -11.81
N LEU A 149 28.42 25.78 -12.19
CA LEU A 149 29.59 24.94 -11.91
C LEU A 149 30.66 24.94 -13.02
N ALA A 150 30.44 25.66 -14.13
CA ALA A 150 31.33 25.73 -15.29
C ALA A 150 31.92 27.14 -15.47
#